data_AF-A0A2P9AGJ7-F1
#
_entry.id   AF-A0A2P9AGJ7-F1
#
_cell.length_a   1.000
_cell.length_b   1.000
_cell.length_c   1.000
_cell.angle_alpha   90.00
_cell.angle_beta   90.00
_cell.angle_gamma   90.00
#
_symmetry.space_group_name_H-M   'P 1'
#
loop_
_entity.id
_entity.type
_entity.pdbx_description
1 polymer ?
#
loop_
_entity_poly.entity_id
_entity_poly.type
_entity_poly.pdbx_seq_one_letter_code
_entity_poly.pdbx_strand_id
1 'polypeptide(L)'
;MLANTENAFDAAAATAAARNVAVPYMSGLAGGGTAICYVAAENRVRVLNFTPSYPHKFSFAGVEDRFSIRRDGYGSGLPGCLAG
;
A
#
# COMPACT_ATOMS: atom_id res chain seq x y z
N MET A 1 10.25 6.65 -16.34
CA MET A 1 9.06 5.76 -16.41
C MET A 1 8.05 6.26 -17.41
N LEU A 2 7.47 7.46 -17.26
CA LEU A 2 6.40 7.96 -18.14
C LEU A 2 6.71 7.93 -19.65
N ALA A 3 7.96 8.16 -20.06
CA ALA A 3 8.37 8.11 -21.47
C ALA A 3 8.39 6.70 -22.08
N ASN A 4 8.33 5.64 -21.26
CA ASN A 4 8.45 4.25 -21.67
C ASN A 4 7.21 3.41 -21.27
N THR A 5 6.12 4.06 -20.86
CA THR A 5 4.89 3.42 -20.40
C THR A 5 3.71 3.96 -21.21
N GLU A 6 2.75 3.10 -21.53
CA GLU A 6 1.59 3.50 -22.34
C GLU A 6 0.59 4.36 -21.56
N ASN A 7 0.55 4.23 -20.23
CA ASN A 7 -0.33 5.01 -19.37
C ASN A 7 0.34 5.45 -18.06
N ALA A 8 -0.30 6.40 -17.36
CA ALA A 8 0.21 6.96 -16.11
C ALA A 8 0.14 5.98 -14.92
N PHE A 9 -0.76 4.99 -14.96
CA PHE A 9 -0.90 3.98 -13.91
C PHE A 9 0.28 2.99 -13.94
N ASP A 10 0.72 2.55 -15.13
CA ASP A 10 1.91 1.72 -15.30
C ASP A 10 3.17 2.44 -14.80
N ALA A 11 3.30 3.74 -15.11
CA ALA A 11 4.39 4.57 -14.60
C ALA A 11 4.38 4.67 -13.06
N ALA A 12 3.19 4.74 -12.45
CA ALA A 12 3.03 4.74 -11.01
C ALA A 12 3.41 3.38 -10.39
N ALA A 13 2.97 2.26 -10.97
CA ALA A 13 3.34 0.91 -10.52
C ALA A 13 4.85 0.67 -10.60
N ALA A 14 5.50 1.06 -11.71
CA ALA A 14 6.94 0.96 -11.87
C ALA A 14 7.70 1.83 -10.85
N THR A 15 7.19 3.03 -10.55
CA THR A 15 7.77 3.92 -9.54
C THR A 15 7.61 3.34 -8.14
N ALA A 16 6.45 2.74 -7.81
CA ALA A 16 6.23 2.06 -6.54
C ALA A 16 7.20 0.88 -6.35
N ALA A 17 7.42 0.08 -7.41
CA ALA A 17 8.41 -1.00 -7.41
C ALA A 17 9.83 -0.48 -7.15
N ALA A 18 10.26 0.59 -7.83
CA ALA A 18 11.56 1.21 -7.60
C ALA A 18 11.69 1.77 -6.16
N ARG A 19 10.60 2.33 -5.63
CA ARG A 19 10.53 2.91 -4.29
C ARG A 19 10.75 1.86 -3.19
N ASN A 20 10.30 0.62 -3.41
CA ASN A 20 10.55 -0.49 -2.50
C ASN A 20 12.06 -0.75 -2.28
N VAL A 21 12.90 -0.39 -3.24
CA VAL A 21 14.36 -0.51 -3.13
C VAL A 21 14.99 0.80 -2.66
N ALA A 22 14.57 1.93 -3.24
CA ALA A 22 15.22 3.23 -3.01
C ALA A 22 14.87 3.85 -1.64
N VAL A 23 13.65 3.66 -1.13
CA VAL A 23 13.20 4.19 0.17
C VAL A 23 12.32 3.16 0.92
N PRO A 24 12.89 1.99 1.29
CA PRO A 24 12.15 0.86 1.84
C PRO A 24 11.47 1.16 3.18
N TYR A 25 11.96 2.15 3.93
CA TYR A 25 11.41 2.55 5.23
C TYR A 25 10.06 3.27 5.14
N MET A 26 9.67 3.75 3.94
CA MET A 26 8.49 4.60 3.74
C MET A 26 7.34 3.90 3.01
N SER A 27 7.65 3.02 2.06
CA SER A 27 6.65 2.19 1.38
C SER A 27 7.28 0.89 0.89
N GLY A 28 6.48 -0.18 0.89
CA GLY A 28 6.88 -1.52 0.52
C GLY A 28 5.72 -2.31 -0.08
N LEU A 29 6.02 -3.41 -0.79
CA LEU A 29 5.01 -4.42 -1.18
C LEU A 29 4.26 -5.00 0.03
N ALA A 30 4.93 -5.07 1.19
CA ALA A 30 4.35 -5.57 2.44
C ALA A 30 3.41 -4.55 3.14
N GLY A 31 3.30 -3.32 2.63
CA GLY A 31 2.46 -2.28 3.19
C GLY A 31 1.06 -2.24 2.59
N GLY A 32 0.46 -1.05 2.60
CA GLY A 32 -0.77 -0.77 1.86
C GLY A 32 -0.96 0.72 1.64
N GLY A 33 -2.10 1.11 1.08
CA GLY A 33 -2.35 2.50 0.72
C GLY A 33 -3.57 2.67 -0.18
N THR A 34 -3.57 3.75 -0.95
CA THR A 34 -4.65 4.07 -1.88
C THR A 34 -4.06 4.71 -3.13
N ALA A 35 -4.49 4.25 -4.30
CA ALA A 35 -4.18 4.88 -5.59
C ALA A 35 -5.42 5.63 -6.07
N ILE A 36 -5.26 6.93 -6.33
CA ILE A 36 -6.32 7.79 -6.82
C ILE A 36 -5.92 8.22 -8.23
N CYS A 37 -6.75 7.89 -9.22
CA CYS A 37 -6.45 8.12 -10.62
C CYS A 37 -7.64 8.77 -11.30
N TYR A 38 -7.37 9.80 -12.09
CA TYR A 38 -8.36 10.31 -13.02
C TYR A 38 -8.29 9.51 -14.33
N VAL A 39 -9.41 8.91 -14.72
CA VAL A 39 -9.56 8.12 -15.95
C VAL A 39 -10.19 9.00 -17.01
N ALA A 40 -9.36 9.54 -17.91
CA ALA A 40 -9.78 10.49 -18.94
C ALA A 40 -10.88 9.94 -19.86
N ALA A 41 -10.80 8.66 -20.24
CA ALA A 41 -11.79 8.00 -21.09
C ALA A 41 -13.19 7.96 -20.46
N GLU A 42 -13.29 8.01 -19.13
CA GLU A 42 -14.55 7.99 -18.39
C GLU A 42 -14.94 9.38 -17.86
N ASN A 43 -14.06 10.37 -17.97
CA ASN A 43 -14.14 11.66 -17.30
C ASN A 43 -14.46 11.53 -15.79
N ARG A 44 -13.79 10.58 -15.10
CA ARG A 44 -14.08 10.23 -13.71
C ARG A 44 -12.81 9.96 -12.91
N VAL A 45 -12.89 10.21 -11.61
CA VAL A 45 -11.88 9.76 -10.64
C VAL A 45 -12.22 8.35 -10.19
N ARG A 46 -11.23 7.46 -10.20
CA ARG A 46 -11.27 6.11 -9.64
C ARG A 46 -10.31 6.03 -8.46
N VAL A 47 -10.70 5.22 -7.48
CA VAL A 47 -9.93 4.99 -6.26
C VAL A 47 -9.75 3.49 -6.10
N LEU A 48 -8.50 3.06 -6.03
CA LEU A 48 -8.13 1.71 -5.67
C LEU A 48 -7.62 1.72 -4.24
N ASN A 49 -8.42 1.16 -3.34
CA ASN A 49 -8.10 1.07 -1.92
C ASN A 49 -7.47 -0.29 -1.61
N PHE A 50 -6.21 -0.26 -1.21
CA PHE A 50 -5.43 -1.42 -0.77
C PHE A 50 -4.84 -1.15 0.62
N THR A 51 -5.61 -0.45 1.46
CA THR A 51 -5.25 -0.19 2.86
C THR A 51 -5.20 -1.52 3.62
N PRO A 52 -4.17 -1.78 4.44
CA PRO A 52 -4.05 -3.03 5.17
C PRO A 52 -5.25 -3.24 6.10
N SER A 53 -5.80 -4.44 6.06
CA SER A 53 -6.85 -4.88 7.00
C SER A 53 -6.25 -5.78 8.08
N TYR A 54 -6.94 -5.93 9.20
CA TYR A 54 -6.52 -6.86 10.24
C TYR A 54 -7.02 -8.28 9.95
N PRO A 55 -6.26 -9.32 10.31
CA PRO A 55 -6.73 -10.70 10.25
C PRO A 55 -8.04 -10.88 11.01
N HIS A 56 -8.93 -11.74 10.52
CA HIS A 56 -10.23 -11.99 11.16
C HIS A 56 -10.13 -12.45 12.62
N LYS A 57 -9.04 -13.13 12.99
CA LYS A 57 -8.79 -13.62 14.36
C LYS A 57 -7.97 -12.64 15.21
N PHE A 58 -7.77 -11.40 14.74
CA PHE A 58 -7.03 -10.40 15.47
C PHE A 58 -7.74 -10.07 16.80
N SER A 59 -6.96 -9.97 17.87
CA SER A 59 -7.45 -9.64 19.21
C SER A 59 -6.53 -8.63 19.85
N PHE A 60 -7.13 -7.64 20.53
CA PHE A 60 -6.39 -6.65 21.32
C PHE A 60 -5.98 -7.16 22.70
N ALA A 61 -6.39 -8.37 23.09
CA ALA A 61 -6.14 -8.90 24.44
C ALA A 61 -4.65 -9.06 24.78
N GLY A 62 -3.76 -9.12 23.77
CA GLY A 62 -2.31 -9.19 23.96
C GLY A 62 -1.57 -7.87 23.72
N VAL A 63 -2.29 -6.75 23.55
CA VAL A 63 -1.68 -5.42 23.35
C VAL A 63 -1.54 -4.74 24.70
N GLU A 64 -0.36 -4.86 25.30
CA GLU A 64 -0.09 -4.33 26.64
C GLU A 64 0.27 -2.83 26.62
N ASP A 65 0.99 -2.37 25.60
CA ASP A 65 1.44 -0.98 25.48
C ASP A 65 1.54 -0.51 24.00
N ARG A 66 1.98 0.73 23.79
CA ARG A 66 2.20 1.30 22.45
C ARG A 66 3.48 0.80 21.78
N PHE A 67 4.40 0.25 22.56
CA PHE A 67 5.65 -0.29 22.05
C PHE A 67 5.40 -1.60 21.32
N SER A 68 4.54 -2.48 21.84
CA SER A 68 4.15 -3.74 21.21
C SER A 68 3.45 -3.54 19.87
N ILE A 69 2.64 -2.48 19.73
CA ILE A 69 2.03 -2.09 18.44
C ILE A 69 3.11 -1.69 17.42
N ARG A 70 4.23 -1.08 17.84
CA ARG A 70 5.24 -0.53 16.92
C ARG A 70 6.36 -1.50 16.56
N ARG A 71 6.66 -2.46 17.44
CA ARG A 71 7.84 -3.34 17.31
C ARG A 71 7.45 -4.81 17.15
N ASP A 72 6.31 -5.22 17.69
CA ASP A 72 5.83 -6.59 17.57
C ASP A 72 4.87 -6.72 16.39
N GLY A 73 4.38 -7.95 16.14
CA GLY A 73 3.48 -8.25 15.03
C GLY A 73 2.11 -7.57 15.11
N TYR A 74 1.73 -6.98 16.25
CA TYR A 74 0.41 -6.38 16.46
C TYR A 74 0.13 -5.15 15.58
N GLY A 75 1.17 -4.43 15.16
CA GLY A 75 1.03 -3.31 14.20
C GLY A 75 0.98 -3.73 12.73
N SER A 76 1.18 -5.02 12.43
CA SER A 76 1.22 -5.52 11.06
C SER A 76 -0.19 -5.89 10.59
N GLY A 77 -0.72 -5.10 9.67
CA GLY A 77 -1.89 -5.49 8.88
C GLY A 77 -1.53 -6.46 7.75
N LEU A 78 -2.55 -7.03 7.12
CA LEU A 78 -2.40 -7.85 5.91
C LEU A 78 -1.85 -6.99 4.77
N PRO A 79 -0.74 -7.38 4.11
CA PRO A 79 -0.18 -6.64 2.98
C PRO A 79 -1.19 -6.43 1.85
N GLY A 80 -1.40 -5.18 1.45
CA GLY A 80 -2.31 -4.79 0.38
C GLY A 80 -1.62 -4.27 -0.88
N CYS A 81 -0.41 -3.69 -0.77
CA CYS A 81 0.28 -3.00 -1.87
C CYS A 81 0.54 -3.86 -3.12
N LEU A 82 0.73 -5.18 -2.99
CA LEU A 82 0.97 -6.04 -4.16
C LEU A 82 -0.34 -6.43 -4.88
N ALA A 83 -1.46 -6.45 -4.15
CA ALA A 83 -2.76 -6.84 -4.68
C ALA A 83 -3.53 -5.67 -5.30
N GLY A 84 -3.14 -4.42 -4.98
CA GLY A 84 -3.61 -3.20 -5.64
C GLY A 84 -2.70 -2.84 -6.81
#